data_AF-A0A972V0B0-F1
#
_entry.id   AF-A0A972V0B0-F1
#
_cell.length_a   1.000
_cell.length_b   1.000
_cell.length_c   1.000
_cell.angle_alpha   90.00
_cell.angle_beta   90.00
_cell.angle_gamma   90.00
#
_symmetry.space_group_name_H-M   'P 1'
#
loop_
_entity.id
_entity.type
_entity.pdbx_description
1 polymer ?
#
loop_
_entity_poly.entity_id
_entity_poly.type
_entity_poly.pdbx_seq_one_letter_code
_entity_poly.pdbx_strand_id
1 'polypeptide(L)'
;MNSFDHSKTNYILEGRHLTLDCTKCHKGSYTNPVKHSLCSDCHDDYHNNQFLKNNIKPDCSDCHSVQNFTSSNYTIEKHNLLDFKLNGSHLATPCFQCHKKEDKWSFRNIGSGCTNCHENVHQNYIQEKYFNNGSCNNCHNETAWNLTDFDHKKTDFPLEGKHADVSCRQCHYSEKKGISVQHFKELNQNCVTCHPDIHYYQFVENNKTDCGKCHTNENWKPEKFNHEKARFKIDGKHIGLDCIKCHKPIVENGKRFVKYKFEDISCASCHS
;
A
#
# COMPACT_ATOMS: atom_id res chain seq x y z
N MET A 1 -62.63 6.14 -20.45
CA MET A 1 -62.19 5.43 -21.68
C MET A 1 -61.43 4.20 -21.21
N ASN A 2 -62.07 3.03 -21.13
CA ASN A 2 -61.56 1.89 -20.35
C ASN A 2 -60.95 0.74 -21.17
N SER A 3 -60.56 0.91 -22.44
CA SER A 3 -59.92 -0.20 -23.15
C SER A 3 -59.14 0.19 -24.42
N PHE A 4 -58.31 1.24 -24.40
CA PHE A 4 -57.30 1.36 -25.46
C PHE A 4 -56.16 0.37 -25.17
N ASP A 5 -55.92 -0.54 -26.10
CA ASP A 5 -54.99 -1.65 -25.94
C ASP A 5 -53.69 -1.37 -26.70
N HIS A 6 -52.65 -0.97 -25.97
CA HIS A 6 -51.33 -0.67 -26.54
C HIS A 6 -50.60 -1.90 -27.10
N SER A 7 -51.01 -3.12 -26.75
CA SER A 7 -50.40 -4.34 -27.30
C SER A 7 -50.62 -4.50 -28.80
N LYS A 8 -51.61 -3.77 -29.36
CA LYS A 8 -51.95 -3.76 -30.78
C LYS A 8 -51.30 -2.61 -31.55
N THR A 9 -50.42 -1.85 -30.90
CA THR A 9 -49.76 -0.68 -31.47
C THR A 9 -48.26 -0.94 -31.68
N ASN A 10 -47.60 -0.05 -32.42
CA ASN A 10 -46.15 -0.11 -32.63
C ASN A 10 -45.34 0.24 -31.37
N TYR A 11 -46.00 0.60 -30.27
CA TYR A 11 -45.38 0.87 -28.98
C TYR A 11 -46.14 0.14 -27.87
N ILE A 12 -45.65 -1.07 -27.56
CA ILE A 12 -46.19 -1.90 -26.47
C ILE A 12 -45.72 -1.30 -25.15
N LEU A 13 -46.66 -0.97 -24.26
CA LEU A 13 -46.31 -0.46 -22.94
C LEU A 13 -45.76 -1.60 -22.08
N GLU A 14 -44.59 -1.36 -21.50
CA GLU A 14 -43.92 -2.32 -20.62
C GLU A 14 -43.36 -1.63 -19.38
N GLY A 15 -43.22 -2.40 -18.30
CA GLY A 15 -42.65 -1.94 -17.03
C GLY A 15 -43.35 -0.71 -16.49
N ARG A 16 -42.58 0.34 -16.18
CA ARG A 16 -43.09 1.59 -15.59
C ARG A 16 -44.05 2.36 -16.51
N HIS A 17 -44.05 2.09 -17.81
CA HIS A 17 -44.96 2.77 -18.75
C HIS A 17 -46.40 2.28 -18.62
N LEU A 18 -46.64 1.07 -18.08
CA LEU A 18 -47.98 0.49 -17.91
C LEU A 18 -48.89 1.29 -16.96
N THR A 19 -48.29 2.01 -16.02
CA THR A 19 -49.02 2.76 -14.97
C THR A 19 -49.10 4.25 -15.25
N LEU A 20 -48.68 4.71 -16.44
CA LEU A 20 -48.68 6.13 -16.80
C LEU A 20 -50.05 6.55 -17.33
N ASP A 21 -50.48 7.76 -16.95
CA ASP A 21 -51.62 8.41 -17.57
C ASP A 21 -51.34 8.71 -19.06
N CYS A 22 -52.37 8.60 -19.91
CA CYS A 22 -52.27 8.87 -21.35
C CYS A 22 -51.66 10.25 -21.66
N THR A 23 -51.93 11.24 -20.81
CA THR A 23 -51.47 12.63 -20.95
C THR A 23 -49.96 12.79 -20.80
N LYS A 24 -49.25 11.82 -20.22
CA LYS A 24 -47.78 11.85 -20.10
C LYS A 24 -47.08 11.64 -21.43
N CYS A 25 -47.69 10.89 -22.35
CA CYS A 25 -47.17 10.64 -23.69
C CYS A 25 -47.86 11.50 -24.73
N HIS A 26 -49.17 11.70 -24.61
CA HIS A 26 -49.97 12.45 -25.56
C HIS A 26 -50.27 13.86 -25.04
N LYS A 27 -49.48 14.84 -25.52
CA LYS A 27 -49.63 16.27 -25.20
C LYS A 27 -50.78 16.97 -25.95
N GLY A 28 -51.50 16.24 -26.79
CA GLY A 28 -52.60 16.74 -27.64
C GLY A 28 -53.66 15.66 -27.84
N SER A 29 -54.17 15.49 -29.06
CA SER A 29 -55.08 14.37 -29.34
C SER A 29 -54.42 13.02 -29.06
N TYR A 30 -55.13 12.11 -28.39
CA TYR A 30 -54.66 10.75 -28.12
C TYR A 30 -54.46 9.89 -29.38
N THR A 31 -55.03 10.32 -30.52
CA THR A 31 -54.84 9.66 -31.81
C THR A 31 -53.60 10.15 -32.56
N ASN A 32 -52.96 11.22 -32.10
CA ASN A 32 -51.78 11.74 -32.78
C ASN A 32 -50.59 10.80 -32.56
N PRO A 33 -49.82 10.48 -33.62
CA PRO A 33 -48.63 9.67 -33.48
C PRO A 33 -47.60 10.39 -32.61
N VAL A 34 -47.04 9.66 -31.66
CA VAL A 34 -45.94 10.12 -30.80
C VAL A 34 -44.66 9.48 -31.32
N LYS A 35 -43.57 10.26 -31.41
CA LYS A 35 -42.27 9.71 -31.76
C LYS A 35 -41.78 8.83 -30.59
N HIS A 36 -41.46 7.57 -30.86
CA HIS A 36 -41.21 6.57 -29.81
C HIS A 36 -40.11 5.56 -30.18
N SER A 37 -39.31 5.85 -31.21
CA SER A 37 -38.30 4.92 -31.72
C SER A 37 -37.06 4.88 -30.83
N LEU A 38 -36.79 5.97 -30.12
CA LEU A 38 -35.68 6.09 -29.18
C LEU A 38 -36.20 6.55 -27.82
N CYS A 39 -35.56 6.13 -26.74
CA CYS A 39 -35.90 6.62 -25.39
C CYS A 39 -35.80 8.15 -25.32
N SER A 40 -34.83 8.73 -26.04
CA SER A 40 -34.60 10.18 -26.12
C SER A 40 -35.68 10.96 -26.87
N ASP A 41 -36.64 10.28 -27.52
CA ASP A 41 -37.78 10.96 -28.13
C ASP A 41 -38.75 11.49 -27.07
N CYS A 42 -38.73 10.89 -25.88
CA CYS A 42 -39.58 11.25 -24.73
C CYS A 42 -38.79 11.68 -23.49
N HIS A 43 -37.60 11.13 -23.28
CA HIS A 43 -36.79 11.35 -22.09
C HIS A 43 -35.55 12.21 -22.37
N ASP A 44 -35.23 13.11 -21.44
CA ASP A 44 -33.97 13.84 -21.48
C ASP A 44 -32.79 12.93 -21.08
N ASP A 45 -31.63 13.20 -21.67
CA ASP A 45 -30.40 12.49 -21.34
C ASP A 45 -29.84 12.97 -19.99
N TYR A 46 -30.12 12.20 -18.94
CA TYR A 46 -29.60 12.42 -17.59
C TYR A 46 -28.05 12.50 -17.56
N HIS A 47 -27.37 11.74 -18.42
CA HIS A 47 -25.92 11.66 -18.46
C HIS A 47 -25.27 12.78 -19.27
N ASN A 48 -26.05 13.65 -19.91
CA ASN A 48 -25.56 14.83 -20.62
C ASN A 48 -24.40 14.50 -21.58
N ASN A 49 -24.57 13.50 -22.45
CA ASN A 49 -23.61 13.04 -23.44
C ASN A 49 -22.32 12.41 -22.89
N GLN A 50 -22.24 12.03 -21.61
CA GLN A 50 -21.05 11.38 -21.03
C GLN A 50 -20.62 10.08 -21.74
N PHE A 51 -21.55 9.40 -22.42
CA PHE A 51 -21.28 8.15 -23.13
C PHE A 51 -21.20 8.31 -24.65
N LEU A 52 -21.11 9.55 -25.16
CA LEU A 52 -21.00 9.80 -26.59
C LEU A 52 -19.67 9.25 -27.13
N LYS A 53 -19.73 8.40 -28.16
CA LYS A 53 -18.55 7.86 -28.84
C LYS A 53 -18.66 8.15 -30.33
N ASN A 54 -17.69 8.86 -30.91
CA ASN A 54 -17.70 9.27 -32.32
C ASN A 54 -19.01 9.97 -32.75
N ASN A 55 -19.55 10.85 -31.89
CA ASN A 55 -20.84 11.52 -32.06
C ASN A 55 -22.07 10.59 -32.10
N ILE A 56 -21.93 9.34 -31.69
CA ILE A 56 -23.02 8.36 -31.57
C ILE A 56 -23.31 8.14 -30.10
N LYS A 57 -24.59 8.26 -29.71
CA LYS A 57 -25.06 7.94 -28.36
C LYS A 57 -25.43 6.44 -28.29
N PRO A 58 -25.05 5.72 -27.24
CA PRO A 58 -25.53 4.36 -27.02
C PRO A 58 -27.03 4.37 -26.73
N ASP A 59 -27.69 3.23 -26.93
CA ASP A 59 -29.09 3.09 -26.55
C ASP A 59 -29.19 3.04 -25.02
N CYS A 60 -30.21 3.67 -24.46
CA CYS A 60 -30.49 3.59 -23.03
C CYS A 60 -30.71 2.13 -22.60
N SER A 61 -31.27 1.28 -23.47
CA SER A 61 -31.50 -0.14 -23.18
C SER A 61 -30.23 -0.96 -23.01
N ASP A 62 -29.07 -0.47 -23.45
CA ASP A 62 -27.78 -1.14 -23.25
C ASP A 62 -27.39 -1.23 -21.77
N CYS A 63 -27.94 -0.32 -20.97
CA CYS A 63 -27.65 -0.15 -19.55
C CYS A 63 -28.91 -0.16 -18.67
N HIS A 64 -30.05 0.35 -19.12
CA HIS A 64 -31.24 0.52 -18.31
C HIS A 64 -32.36 -0.43 -18.73
N SER A 65 -33.23 -0.75 -17.77
CA SER A 65 -34.43 -1.56 -17.99
C SER A 65 -35.69 -0.72 -17.81
N VAL A 66 -36.70 -0.99 -18.63
CA VAL A 66 -38.05 -0.39 -18.49
C VAL A 66 -38.73 -0.76 -17.15
N GLN A 67 -38.29 -1.83 -16.50
CA GLN A 67 -38.81 -2.27 -15.20
C GLN A 67 -38.21 -1.43 -14.04
N ASN A 68 -36.91 -1.15 -14.10
CA ASN A 68 -36.19 -0.35 -13.11
C ASN A 68 -35.12 0.49 -13.81
N PHE A 69 -35.52 1.71 -14.20
CA PHE A 69 -34.65 2.61 -14.95
C PHE A 69 -33.55 3.25 -14.09
N THR A 70 -33.76 3.37 -12.77
CA THR A 70 -32.78 4.00 -11.87
C THR A 70 -31.54 3.15 -11.63
N SER A 71 -31.63 1.84 -11.82
CA SER A 71 -30.50 0.92 -11.72
C SER A 71 -29.92 0.64 -13.10
N SER A 72 -28.61 0.43 -13.14
CA SER A 72 -27.90 0.04 -14.35
C SER A 72 -27.61 -1.47 -14.34
N ASN A 73 -27.74 -2.09 -15.51
CA ASN A 73 -27.34 -3.46 -15.84
C ASN A 73 -25.86 -3.53 -16.29
N TYR A 74 -25.11 -2.43 -16.18
CA TYR A 74 -23.71 -2.38 -16.56
C TYR A 74 -22.87 -3.23 -15.59
N THR A 75 -22.14 -4.21 -16.12
CA THR A 75 -21.44 -5.21 -15.30
C THR A 75 -19.98 -4.85 -15.06
N ILE A 76 -19.37 -5.53 -14.08
CA ILE A 76 -17.93 -5.38 -13.78
C ILE A 76 -17.08 -5.87 -14.96
N GLU A 77 -17.52 -6.91 -15.67
CA GLU A 77 -16.80 -7.42 -16.85
C GLU A 77 -16.73 -6.34 -17.94
N LYS A 78 -17.84 -5.62 -18.19
CA LYS A 78 -17.86 -4.49 -19.12
C LYS A 78 -16.97 -3.35 -18.64
N HIS A 79 -17.01 -3.03 -17.34
CA HIS A 79 -16.14 -2.00 -16.75
C HIS A 79 -14.66 -2.32 -16.95
N ASN A 80 -14.25 -3.58 -16.75
CA ASN A 80 -12.86 -4.02 -16.86
C ASN A 80 -12.32 -4.11 -18.30
N LEU A 81 -13.14 -3.77 -19.31
CA LEU A 81 -12.68 -3.52 -20.68
C LEU A 81 -12.06 -2.12 -20.85
N LEU A 82 -12.28 -1.23 -19.89
CA LEU A 82 -11.74 0.14 -19.88
C LEU A 82 -10.35 0.19 -19.23
N ASP A 83 -9.73 1.37 -19.26
CA ASP A 83 -8.35 1.59 -18.79
C ASP A 83 -8.18 1.32 -17.29
N PHE A 84 -9.19 1.64 -16.48
CA PHE A 84 -9.17 1.35 -15.04
C PHE A 84 -9.91 0.04 -14.75
N LYS A 85 -9.15 -1.03 -14.51
CA LYS A 85 -9.70 -2.32 -14.13
C LYS A 85 -9.92 -2.38 -12.63
N LEU A 86 -11.12 -2.79 -12.22
CA LEU A 86 -11.41 -3.13 -10.83
C LEU A 86 -10.74 -4.48 -10.53
N ASN A 87 -9.68 -4.41 -9.75
CA ASN A 87 -8.90 -5.54 -9.27
C ASN A 87 -8.78 -5.49 -7.74
N GLY A 88 -8.41 -6.62 -7.13
CA GLY A 88 -8.16 -6.69 -5.69
C GLY A 88 -9.33 -6.14 -4.88
N SER A 89 -9.04 -5.25 -3.93
CA SER A 89 -10.06 -4.64 -3.06
C SER A 89 -11.04 -3.72 -3.81
N HIS A 90 -10.66 -3.18 -4.98
CA HIS A 90 -11.55 -2.31 -5.76
C HIS A 90 -12.79 -3.05 -6.31
N LEU A 91 -12.72 -4.38 -6.48
CA LEU A 91 -13.86 -5.19 -6.91
C LEU A 91 -15.05 -5.14 -5.95
N ALA A 92 -14.78 -4.97 -4.65
CA ALA A 92 -15.80 -4.88 -3.62
C ALA A 92 -16.33 -3.43 -3.43
N THR A 93 -15.79 -2.46 -4.18
CA THR A 93 -16.17 -1.06 -4.05
C THR A 93 -17.41 -0.77 -4.90
N PRO A 94 -18.50 -0.25 -4.31
CA PRO A 94 -19.71 0.03 -5.07
C PRO A 94 -19.49 1.23 -6.01
N CYS A 95 -20.13 1.21 -7.19
CA CYS A 95 -19.91 2.19 -8.26
C CYS A 95 -20.06 3.65 -7.83
N PHE A 96 -20.96 3.92 -6.88
CA PHE A 96 -21.21 5.29 -6.41
C PHE A 96 -20.02 5.92 -5.69
N GLN A 97 -19.08 5.13 -5.15
CA GLN A 97 -17.88 5.67 -4.49
C GLN A 97 -16.97 6.43 -5.47
N CYS A 98 -17.01 6.07 -6.76
CA CYS A 98 -16.25 6.74 -7.81
C CYS A 98 -17.12 7.63 -8.69
N HIS A 99 -18.32 7.14 -9.05
CA HIS A 99 -19.15 7.76 -10.08
C HIS A 99 -20.30 8.60 -9.54
N LYS A 100 -20.49 8.72 -8.22
CA LYS A 100 -21.53 9.58 -7.64
C LYS A 100 -20.87 10.60 -6.72
N LYS A 101 -21.11 11.88 -6.99
CA LYS A 101 -20.75 12.97 -6.06
C LYS A 101 -22.04 13.64 -5.62
N GLU A 102 -22.22 13.76 -4.30
CA GLU A 102 -23.48 14.20 -3.69
C GLU A 102 -24.63 13.34 -4.23
N ASP A 103 -25.58 13.94 -4.96
CA ASP A 103 -26.74 13.25 -5.52
C ASP A 103 -26.74 13.11 -7.05
N LYS A 104 -25.60 13.36 -7.70
CA LYS A 104 -25.48 13.27 -9.16
C LYS A 104 -24.45 12.22 -9.60
N TRP A 105 -24.86 11.34 -10.52
CA TRP A 105 -23.92 10.43 -11.18
C TRP A 105 -23.13 11.15 -12.27
N SER A 106 -21.83 10.83 -12.37
CA SER A 106 -20.92 11.29 -13.41
C SER A 106 -19.89 10.21 -13.75
N PHE A 107 -19.88 9.81 -15.02
CA PHE A 107 -19.01 8.76 -15.56
C PHE A 107 -17.85 9.35 -16.37
N ARG A 108 -17.27 10.45 -15.89
CA ARG A 108 -16.08 11.07 -16.49
C ARG A 108 -14.84 10.18 -16.31
N ASN A 109 -13.84 10.36 -17.17
CA ASN A 109 -12.54 9.72 -16.98
C ASN A 109 -11.82 10.38 -15.77
N ILE A 110 -11.67 9.63 -14.68
CA ILE A 110 -11.02 10.07 -13.43
C ILE A 110 -9.49 9.92 -13.52
N GLY A 111 -9.00 9.08 -14.42
CA GLY A 111 -7.62 8.59 -14.44
C GLY A 111 -7.47 7.24 -13.72
N SER A 112 -6.35 6.57 -13.97
CA SER A 112 -6.02 5.25 -13.39
C SER A 112 -4.90 5.30 -12.34
N GLY A 113 -4.33 6.48 -12.09
CA GLY A 113 -3.30 6.66 -11.07
C GLY A 113 -3.89 6.61 -9.67
N CYS A 114 -3.17 6.01 -8.72
CA CYS A 114 -3.62 5.90 -7.33
C CYS A 114 -3.97 7.28 -6.74
N THR A 115 -3.19 8.30 -7.08
CA THR A 115 -3.34 9.68 -6.60
C THR A 115 -4.52 10.44 -7.22
N ASN A 116 -5.18 9.88 -8.24
CA ASN A 116 -6.42 10.45 -8.77
C ASN A 116 -7.59 10.27 -7.79
N CYS A 117 -7.52 9.27 -6.91
CA CYS A 117 -8.55 8.94 -5.92
C CYS A 117 -8.04 8.99 -4.48
N HIS A 118 -6.81 8.58 -4.22
CA HIS A 118 -6.22 8.48 -2.89
C HIS A 118 -5.21 9.59 -2.62
N GLU A 119 -5.22 10.12 -1.40
CA GLU A 119 -4.22 11.10 -0.98
C GLU A 119 -2.85 10.44 -0.78
N ASN A 120 -1.79 11.09 -1.28
CA ASN A 120 -0.43 10.66 -1.01
C ASN A 120 0.01 11.09 0.41
N VAL A 121 -0.16 10.19 1.37
CA VAL A 121 0.28 10.38 2.76
C VAL A 121 1.81 10.42 2.94
N HIS A 122 2.58 9.97 1.94
CA HIS A 122 4.04 9.99 1.99
C HIS A 122 4.64 11.31 1.48
N GLN A 123 3.83 12.16 0.83
CA GLN A 123 4.24 13.48 0.34
C GLN A 123 5.63 13.44 -0.34
N ASN A 124 6.60 14.20 0.20
CA ASN A 124 7.99 14.24 -0.23
C ASN A 124 8.94 13.49 0.73
N TYR A 125 8.42 12.66 1.65
CA TYR A 125 9.25 11.89 2.58
C TYR A 125 10.03 10.78 1.86
N ILE A 126 9.48 10.22 0.79
CA ILE A 126 10.15 9.20 -0.05
C ILE A 126 10.92 9.92 -1.17
N GLN A 127 12.09 9.39 -1.55
CA GLN A 127 12.86 9.92 -2.67
C GLN A 127 12.15 9.61 -4.00
N GLU A 128 12.13 10.56 -4.92
CA GLU A 128 11.42 10.46 -6.21
C GLU A 128 11.84 9.23 -7.03
N LYS A 129 13.12 8.84 -6.98
CA LYS A 129 13.62 7.63 -7.65
C LYS A 129 12.93 6.32 -7.20
N TYR A 130 12.35 6.29 -6.00
CA TYR A 130 11.58 5.15 -5.48
C TYR A 130 10.07 5.34 -5.62
N PHE A 131 9.63 6.58 -5.83
CA PHE A 131 8.24 7.01 -5.89
C PHE A 131 7.99 7.82 -7.19
N ASN A 132 8.27 7.19 -8.34
CA ASN A 132 8.15 7.81 -9.66
C ASN A 132 6.69 8.22 -9.94
N ASN A 133 6.38 9.51 -9.76
CA ASN A 133 5.06 10.11 -10.06
C ASN A 133 3.85 9.43 -9.38
N GLY A 134 4.00 8.92 -8.15
CA GLY A 134 2.85 8.37 -7.43
C GLY A 134 2.53 6.90 -7.72
N SER A 135 3.50 6.12 -8.23
CA SER A 135 3.41 4.66 -8.34
C SER A 135 3.40 4.00 -6.95
N CYS A 136 2.25 4.07 -6.27
CA CYS A 136 2.05 3.43 -4.96
C CYS A 136 2.28 1.91 -5.03
N ASN A 137 2.04 1.31 -6.20
CA ASN A 137 2.27 -0.10 -6.50
C ASN A 137 3.74 -0.55 -6.46
N ASN A 138 4.70 0.38 -6.36
CA ASN A 138 6.09 0.04 -6.07
C ASN A 138 6.28 -0.56 -4.67
N CYS A 139 5.35 -0.29 -3.76
CA CYS A 139 5.38 -0.77 -2.39
C CYS A 139 4.04 -1.41 -1.99
N HIS A 140 2.91 -0.80 -2.30
CA HIS A 140 1.59 -1.26 -1.89
C HIS A 140 0.95 -2.23 -2.88
N ASN A 141 0.07 -3.09 -2.39
CA ASN A 141 -0.73 -3.97 -3.22
C ASN A 141 -2.22 -3.57 -3.16
N GLU A 142 -2.88 -3.42 -4.32
CA GLU A 142 -4.31 -3.08 -4.40
C GLU A 142 -5.25 -4.17 -3.88
N THR A 143 -4.77 -5.41 -3.76
CA THR A 143 -5.49 -6.52 -3.11
C THR A 143 -5.48 -6.34 -1.59
N ALA A 144 -4.34 -5.95 -1.03
CA ALA A 144 -4.15 -5.78 0.40
C ALA A 144 -3.18 -4.62 0.69
N TRP A 145 -3.73 -3.42 0.88
CA TRP A 145 -2.94 -2.17 0.95
C TRP A 145 -1.87 -2.16 2.06
N ASN A 146 -2.15 -2.85 3.16
CA ASN A 146 -1.24 -2.95 4.30
C ASN A 146 -0.08 -3.93 4.07
N LEU A 147 -0.18 -4.80 3.05
CA LEU A 147 0.93 -5.63 2.63
C LEU A 147 1.82 -4.78 1.72
N THR A 148 2.92 -4.32 2.29
CA THR A 148 3.93 -3.57 1.57
C THR A 148 5.09 -4.47 1.20
N ASP A 149 5.48 -4.48 -0.07
CA ASP A 149 6.63 -5.20 -0.59
C ASP A 149 7.55 -4.22 -1.31
N PHE A 150 8.68 -3.90 -0.67
CA PHE A 150 9.72 -3.06 -1.26
C PHE A 150 11.07 -3.76 -1.13
N ASP A 151 11.71 -3.99 -2.28
CA ASP A 151 13.03 -4.59 -2.34
C ASP A 151 14.11 -3.61 -1.87
N HIS A 152 14.56 -3.79 -0.63
CA HIS A 152 15.61 -2.98 -0.01
C HIS A 152 16.99 -3.17 -0.65
N LYS A 153 17.20 -4.18 -1.51
CA LYS A 153 18.43 -4.33 -2.31
C LYS A 153 18.60 -3.20 -3.32
N LYS A 154 17.55 -2.41 -3.59
CA LYS A 154 17.59 -1.18 -4.40
C LYS A 154 18.12 0.04 -3.63
N THR A 155 18.48 -0.14 -2.37
CA THR A 155 19.01 0.90 -1.49
C THR A 155 20.42 0.54 -1.05
N ASP A 156 21.11 1.50 -0.44
CA ASP A 156 22.43 1.27 0.14
C ASP A 156 22.38 0.44 1.44
N PHE A 157 21.20 0.00 1.89
CA PHE A 157 21.01 -0.84 3.07
C PHE A 157 20.12 -2.05 2.74
N PRO A 158 20.67 -3.10 2.11
CA PRO A 158 19.96 -4.36 1.93
C PRO A 158 19.57 -4.96 3.29
N LEU A 159 18.29 -5.33 3.45
CA LEU A 159 17.84 -6.03 4.64
C LEU A 159 18.25 -7.50 4.53
N GLU A 160 19.07 -7.96 5.47
CA GLU A 160 19.58 -9.33 5.54
C GLU A 160 19.32 -9.94 6.92
N GLY A 161 19.27 -11.27 6.99
CA GLY A 161 18.98 -12.01 8.21
C GLY A 161 17.72 -11.50 8.90
N LYS A 162 17.79 -11.22 10.20
CA LYS A 162 16.65 -10.76 11.00
C LYS A 162 16.15 -9.37 10.64
N HIS A 163 16.95 -8.56 9.96
CA HIS A 163 16.47 -7.27 9.47
C HIS A 163 15.46 -7.43 8.31
N ALA A 164 15.44 -8.57 7.61
CA ALA A 164 14.44 -8.81 6.56
C ALA A 164 13.01 -8.98 7.11
N ASP A 165 12.89 -9.36 8.38
CA ASP A 165 11.60 -9.62 9.04
C ASP A 165 11.04 -8.41 9.80
N VAL A 166 11.77 -7.29 9.85
CA VAL A 166 11.36 -6.10 10.60
C VAL A 166 10.30 -5.29 9.85
N SER A 167 9.36 -4.71 10.59
CA SER A 167 8.38 -3.80 9.98
C SER A 167 9.08 -2.52 9.51
N CYS A 168 8.66 -1.98 8.36
CA CYS A 168 9.12 -0.69 7.85
C CYS A 168 9.03 0.42 8.92
N ARG A 169 8.02 0.35 9.81
CA ARG A 169 7.81 1.34 10.88
C ARG A 169 8.92 1.37 11.91
N GLN A 170 9.65 0.29 12.13
CA GLN A 170 10.74 0.27 13.11
C GLN A 170 11.93 1.13 12.69
N CYS A 171 12.09 1.36 11.37
CA CYS A 171 13.17 2.19 10.84
C CYS A 171 12.64 3.54 10.31
N HIS A 172 11.55 3.51 9.54
CA HIS A 172 11.08 4.66 8.77
C HIS A 172 10.10 5.58 9.51
N TYR A 173 9.78 5.27 10.77
CA TYR A 173 8.84 6.06 11.56
C TYR A 173 9.43 6.35 12.92
N SER A 174 9.17 7.55 13.43
CA SER A 174 9.48 7.93 14.79
C SER A 174 8.28 8.64 15.42
N GLU A 175 8.15 8.58 16.74
CA GLU A 175 7.14 9.35 17.45
C GLU A 175 7.77 10.59 18.07
N LYS A 176 7.24 11.77 17.72
CA LYS A 176 7.67 13.05 18.29
C LYS A 176 6.45 13.76 18.89
N LYS A 177 6.39 13.82 20.22
CA LYS A 177 5.28 14.45 20.97
C LYS A 177 3.90 13.87 20.60
N GLY A 178 3.80 12.55 20.43
CA GLY A 178 2.56 11.86 20.04
C GLY A 178 2.20 11.97 18.55
N ILE A 179 3.06 12.60 17.74
CA ILE A 179 2.90 12.68 16.29
C ILE A 179 3.85 11.69 15.64
N SER A 180 3.32 10.79 14.83
CA SER A 180 4.09 9.87 14.01
C SER A 180 4.72 10.64 12.84
N VAL A 181 6.05 10.68 12.78
CA VAL A 181 6.83 11.35 11.73
C VAL A 181 7.50 10.30 10.85
N GLN A 182 7.39 10.50 9.54
CA GLN A 182 7.98 9.63 8.52
C GLN A 182 9.41 10.06 8.18
N HIS A 183 10.27 9.06 8.00
CA HIS A 183 11.68 9.22 7.63
C HIS A 183 12.02 8.13 6.62
N PHE A 184 12.05 8.44 5.33
CA PHE A 184 12.50 7.53 4.28
C PHE A 184 13.78 8.01 3.60
N LYS A 185 14.35 9.12 4.07
CA LYS A 185 15.58 9.74 3.55
C LYS A 185 16.65 9.70 4.62
N GLU A 186 17.87 9.40 4.18
CA GLU A 186 19.10 9.61 4.95
C GLU A 186 19.12 8.88 6.31
N LEU A 187 18.56 7.66 6.37
CA LEU A 187 18.65 6.84 7.57
C LEU A 187 20.09 6.42 7.80
N ASN A 188 20.50 6.49 9.07
CA ASN A 188 21.82 6.07 9.48
C ASN A 188 21.89 4.54 9.53
N GLN A 189 22.83 3.96 8.80
CA GLN A 189 23.05 2.52 8.68
C GLN A 189 23.94 1.94 9.80
N ASN A 190 24.48 2.78 10.68
CA ASN A 190 25.33 2.33 11.77
C ASN A 190 24.48 1.55 12.78
N CYS A 191 24.94 0.34 13.16
CA CYS A 191 24.25 -0.54 14.09
C CYS A 191 23.86 0.16 15.40
N VAL A 192 24.76 1.02 15.91
CA VAL A 192 24.60 1.74 17.17
C VAL A 192 23.46 2.76 17.18
N THR A 193 22.92 3.10 16.00
CA THR A 193 21.73 3.97 15.89
C THR A 193 20.50 3.29 16.51
N CYS A 194 20.40 1.96 16.40
CA CYS A 194 19.26 1.19 16.88
C CYS A 194 19.65 0.22 18.01
N HIS A 195 20.88 -0.27 18.01
CA HIS A 195 21.36 -1.28 18.94
C HIS A 195 22.39 -0.70 19.91
N PRO A 196 22.10 -0.65 21.22
CA PRO A 196 23.06 -0.18 22.20
C PRO A 196 24.36 -0.99 22.17
N ASP A 197 25.51 -0.32 22.23
CA ASP A 197 26.80 -1.00 22.34
C ASP A 197 27.00 -1.57 23.75
N ILE A 198 26.72 -2.87 23.89
CA ILE A 198 26.90 -3.61 25.14
C ILE A 198 28.38 -3.87 25.48
N HIS A 199 29.30 -3.56 24.57
CA HIS A 199 30.74 -3.69 24.80
C HIS A 199 31.35 -2.44 25.42
N TYR A 200 30.54 -1.40 25.69
CA TYR A 200 30.98 -0.18 26.35
C TYR A 200 32.19 0.45 25.67
N TYR A 201 32.11 0.58 24.35
CA TYR A 201 33.12 1.25 23.52
C TYR A 201 34.49 0.57 23.45
N GLN A 202 34.64 -0.64 24.00
CA GLN A 202 35.91 -1.39 23.95
C GLN A 202 36.42 -1.61 22.52
N PHE A 203 35.52 -1.62 21.52
CA PHE A 203 35.84 -1.87 20.11
C PHE A 203 35.67 -0.64 19.21
N VAL A 204 35.60 0.56 19.80
CA VAL A 204 35.56 1.80 19.02
C VAL A 204 36.92 2.06 18.36
N GLU A 205 36.90 2.30 17.06
CA GLU A 205 38.03 2.76 16.25
C GLU A 205 37.55 3.98 15.45
N ASN A 206 38.27 5.11 15.50
CA ASN A 206 37.89 6.35 14.80
C ASN A 206 36.42 6.79 15.07
N ASN A 207 35.98 6.73 16.34
CA ASN A 207 34.62 7.04 16.78
C ASN A 207 33.51 6.14 16.18
N LYS A 208 33.84 4.96 15.66
CA LYS A 208 32.87 3.98 15.15
C LYS A 208 33.17 2.57 15.66
N THR A 209 32.11 1.80 15.91
CA THR A 209 32.21 0.36 16.21
C THR A 209 31.69 -0.42 15.01
N ASP A 210 32.60 -1.10 14.30
CA ASP A 210 32.21 -2.01 13.22
C ASP A 210 31.77 -3.36 13.78
N CYS A 211 30.48 -3.42 14.12
CA CYS A 211 29.84 -4.61 14.69
C CYS A 211 29.93 -5.81 13.72
N GLY A 212 29.95 -5.55 12.41
CA GLY A 212 29.99 -6.55 11.35
C GLY A 212 31.31 -7.31 11.26
N LYS A 213 32.38 -6.85 11.93
CA LYS A 213 33.63 -7.60 12.11
C LYS A 213 33.44 -8.89 12.91
N CYS A 214 32.48 -8.89 13.86
CA CYS A 214 32.25 -10.02 14.77
C CYS A 214 30.86 -10.63 14.61
N HIS A 215 29.83 -9.82 14.41
CA HIS A 215 28.43 -10.24 14.40
C HIS A 215 27.88 -10.41 12.97
N THR A 216 26.89 -11.28 12.83
CA THR A 216 26.08 -11.44 11.61
C THR A 216 24.71 -10.80 11.81
N ASN A 217 23.97 -10.63 10.71
CA ASN A 217 22.58 -10.14 10.75
C ASN A 217 21.58 -11.22 11.21
N GLU A 218 22.04 -12.47 11.40
CA GLU A 218 21.21 -13.59 11.84
C GLU A 218 20.97 -13.57 13.35
N ASN A 219 22.05 -13.34 14.08
CA ASN A 219 22.03 -13.33 15.53
C ASN A 219 23.26 -12.56 16.05
N TRP A 220 23.13 -11.98 17.24
CA TRP A 220 24.22 -11.23 17.88
C TRP A 220 25.37 -12.12 18.38
N LYS A 221 25.43 -13.42 18.05
CA LYS A 221 26.61 -14.22 18.41
C LYS A 221 27.80 -13.73 17.58
N PRO A 222 29.01 -13.72 18.16
CA PRO A 222 30.21 -13.25 17.46
C PRO A 222 30.77 -14.33 16.52
N GLU A 223 29.97 -14.80 15.56
CA GLU A 223 30.30 -15.91 14.67
C GLU A 223 31.53 -15.64 13.78
N LYS A 224 31.84 -14.37 13.50
CA LYS A 224 33.02 -13.98 12.72
C LYS A 224 34.27 -13.76 13.58
N PHE A 225 34.13 -13.70 14.90
CA PHE A 225 35.25 -13.49 15.79
C PHE A 225 36.13 -14.74 15.86
N ASN A 226 37.44 -14.55 15.76
CA ASN A 226 38.41 -15.64 15.80
C ASN A 226 39.60 -15.27 16.68
N HIS A 227 39.82 -16.05 17.74
CA HIS A 227 40.94 -15.88 18.68
C HIS A 227 42.33 -16.06 18.04
N GLU A 228 42.44 -16.74 16.90
CA GLU A 228 43.71 -16.85 16.17
C GLU A 228 44.24 -15.50 15.67
N LYS A 229 43.34 -14.52 15.50
CA LYS A 229 43.66 -13.14 15.11
C LYS A 229 43.77 -12.20 16.31
N ALA A 230 43.51 -12.70 17.52
CA ALA A 230 43.56 -11.91 18.74
C ALA A 230 44.97 -11.93 19.36
N ARG A 231 45.22 -11.04 20.33
CA ARG A 231 46.47 -11.00 21.11
C ARG A 231 46.73 -12.29 21.90
N PHE A 232 45.65 -12.94 22.35
CA PHE A 232 45.69 -14.20 23.07
C PHE A 232 45.06 -15.29 22.21
N LYS A 233 45.89 -16.23 21.76
CA LYS A 233 45.47 -17.41 21.03
C LYS A 233 44.97 -18.46 22.01
N ILE A 234 43.85 -19.09 21.68
CA ILE A 234 43.30 -20.16 22.51
C ILE A 234 43.99 -21.46 22.14
N ASP A 235 44.78 -21.99 23.06
CA ASP A 235 45.49 -23.26 22.91
C ASP A 235 45.34 -24.17 24.15
N GLY A 236 45.81 -25.41 24.01
CA GLY A 236 45.84 -26.39 25.10
C GLY A 236 44.50 -26.56 25.82
N LYS A 237 44.52 -26.41 27.15
CA LYS A 237 43.32 -26.58 27.99
C LYS A 237 42.30 -25.43 27.88
N HIS A 238 42.60 -24.36 27.16
CA HIS A 238 41.66 -23.26 26.95
C HIS A 238 40.68 -23.53 25.79
N ILE A 239 40.96 -24.54 24.96
CA ILE A 239 40.13 -24.90 23.81
C ILE A 239 38.75 -25.35 24.30
N GLY A 240 37.70 -24.74 23.74
CA GLY A 240 36.31 -25.07 24.06
C GLY A 240 35.80 -24.48 25.39
N LEU A 241 36.57 -23.62 26.06
CA LEU A 241 36.07 -22.88 27.21
C LEU A 241 35.03 -21.83 26.80
N ASP A 242 33.99 -21.71 27.62
CA ASP A 242 33.02 -20.61 27.48
C ASP A 242 33.72 -19.26 27.67
N CYS A 243 33.34 -18.27 26.86
CA CYS A 243 33.93 -16.93 26.88
C CYS A 243 33.95 -16.32 28.29
N ILE A 244 32.90 -16.55 29.08
CA ILE A 244 32.70 -16.01 30.44
C ILE A 244 33.73 -16.52 31.45
N LYS A 245 34.44 -17.62 31.16
CA LYS A 245 35.51 -18.14 32.03
C LYS A 245 36.69 -17.19 32.09
N CYS A 246 36.98 -16.51 30.97
CA CYS A 246 38.03 -15.50 30.87
C CYS A 246 37.45 -14.09 30.94
N HIS A 247 36.43 -13.80 30.12
CA HIS A 247 35.80 -12.49 30.00
C HIS A 247 34.70 -12.30 31.04
N LYS A 248 35.08 -11.89 32.24
CA LYS A 248 34.15 -11.69 33.37
C LYS A 248 33.45 -10.33 33.30
N PRO A 249 32.21 -10.23 33.81
CA PRO A 249 31.56 -8.94 34.01
C PRO A 249 32.28 -8.15 35.10
N ILE A 250 32.55 -6.88 34.85
CA ILE A 250 33.14 -5.92 35.78
C ILE A 250 32.21 -4.73 35.95
N VAL A 251 32.44 -3.94 37.00
CA VAL A 251 31.78 -2.65 37.20
C VAL A 251 32.84 -1.57 37.20
N GLU A 252 32.72 -0.60 36.28
CA GLU A 252 33.62 0.54 36.19
C GLU A 252 32.77 1.81 36.01
N ASN A 253 33.04 2.85 36.79
CA ASN A 253 32.27 4.12 36.79
C ASN A 253 30.75 3.90 36.89
N GLY A 254 30.32 2.94 37.72
CA GLY A 254 28.90 2.60 37.93
C GLY A 254 28.23 1.83 36.77
N LYS A 255 28.99 1.44 35.74
CA LYS A 255 28.50 0.69 34.58
C LYS A 255 29.00 -0.75 34.64
N ARG A 256 28.09 -1.72 34.43
CA ARG A 256 28.41 -3.15 34.42
C ARG A 256 28.57 -3.67 32.99
N PHE A 257 29.71 -4.25 32.67
CA PHE A 257 30.00 -4.79 31.33
C PHE A 257 31.02 -5.91 31.34
N VAL A 258 31.09 -6.68 30.26
CA VAL A 258 32.08 -7.75 30.10
C VAL A 258 33.39 -7.18 29.57
N LYS A 259 34.51 -7.39 30.28
CA LYS A 259 35.84 -6.94 29.85
C LYS A 259 36.42 -7.92 28.81
N TYR A 260 36.52 -7.47 27.57
CA TYR A 260 37.12 -8.22 26.46
C TYR A 260 38.57 -7.82 26.20
N LYS A 261 38.92 -6.54 26.40
CA LYS A 261 40.30 -6.06 26.26
C LYS A 261 41.01 -6.08 27.61
N PHE A 262 41.95 -7.01 27.75
CA PHE A 262 42.86 -7.06 28.90
C PHE A 262 44.11 -6.20 28.65
N GLU A 263 44.55 -5.51 29.70
CA GLU A 263 45.83 -4.81 29.71
C GLU A 263 46.96 -5.84 29.80
N ASP A 264 46.89 -6.71 30.81
CA ASP A 264 47.79 -7.84 31.02
C ASP A 264 47.10 -9.19 30.73
N ILE A 265 47.78 -10.02 29.93
CA ILE A 265 47.35 -11.37 29.52
C ILE A 265 48.31 -12.45 30.04
N SER A 266 49.14 -12.13 31.05
CA SER A 266 50.00 -13.10 31.72
C SER A 266 49.18 -14.22 32.38
N CYS A 267 49.75 -15.41 32.51
CA CYS A 267 49.06 -16.52 33.16
C CYS A 267 48.64 -16.17 34.60
N ALA A 268 49.47 -15.38 35.30
CA ALA A 268 49.21 -14.95 36.66
C ALA A 268 47.96 -14.04 36.77
N SER A 269 47.69 -13.19 35.78
CA SER A 269 46.53 -12.29 35.81
C SER A 269 45.18 -13.02 35.66
N CYS A 270 45.19 -14.23 35.08
CA CYS A 270 43.99 -15.02 34.82
C CYS A 270 43.77 -16.18 35.81
N HIS A 271 44.82 -16.66 36.49
CA HIS A 271 44.78 -17.84 37.37
C HIS A 271 45.09 -17.54 38.85
N SER A 272 45.00 -16.28 39.25
CA SER A 272 45.10 -15.86 40.66
C SER A 272 43.77 -15.96 41.41
#